data_AF-A0A2E6T7J5-F1
#
_entry.id   AF-A0A2E6T7J5-F1
#
_cell.length_a   1.000
_cell.length_b   1.000
_cell.length_c   1.000
_cell.angle_alpha   90.00
_cell.angle_beta   90.00
_cell.angle_gamma   90.00
#
_symmetry.space_group_name_H-M   'P 1'
#
loop_
_entity.id
_entity.type
_entity.pdbx_description
1 polymer ?
#
loop_
_entity_poly.entity_id
_entity_poly.type
_entity_poly.pdbx_seq_one_letter_code
_entity_poly.pdbx_strand_id
1 'polypeptide(L)'
;MQDKKTSIIRKYKRQSRSPFVGDDSTILLLANLEIEDEDLRLDFQRYIYLHRSETGQWLGISLSSSLIDELSDGKGKYRNHREALTVLLRYHEEITNFLRNFSDDVESIFGIDAETWMIACKARWRKILK
;
A
#
# COMPACT_ATOMS: atom_id res chain seq x y z
N MET A 1 -15.95 23.08 -9.51
CA MET A 1 -14.56 22.63 -9.23
C MET A 1 -14.66 21.23 -8.68
N GLN A 2 -14.06 20.22 -9.31
CA GLN A 2 -13.96 18.90 -8.69
C GLN A 2 -12.88 19.00 -7.62
N ASP A 3 -13.28 18.95 -6.35
CA ASP A 3 -12.34 18.69 -5.25
C ASP A 3 -11.58 17.40 -5.62
N LYS A 4 -10.30 17.55 -5.96
CA LYS A 4 -9.44 16.41 -6.21
C LYS A 4 -9.14 15.77 -4.86
N LYS A 5 -10.08 14.97 -4.37
CA LYS A 5 -9.85 14.08 -3.23
C LYS A 5 -8.62 13.23 -3.55
N THR A 6 -7.61 13.31 -2.70
CA THR A 6 -6.39 12.52 -2.83
C THR A 6 -6.77 11.04 -2.81
N SER A 7 -6.44 10.31 -3.89
CA SER A 7 -6.73 8.88 -3.99
C SER A 7 -5.47 8.05 -3.73
N ILE A 8 -5.64 6.90 -3.08
CA ILE A 8 -4.57 5.91 -2.88
C ILE A 8 -4.33 5.05 -4.13
N ILE A 9 -5.20 5.12 -5.14
CA ILE A 9 -5.08 4.36 -6.38
C ILE A 9 -4.37 5.20 -7.43
N ARG A 10 -3.33 4.63 -8.06
CA ARG A 10 -2.60 5.28 -9.15
C ARG A 10 -2.41 4.33 -10.32
N LYS A 11 -3.04 4.65 -11.46
CA LYS A 11 -2.71 4.05 -12.77
C LYS A 11 -1.48 4.73 -13.36
N TYR A 12 -0.53 3.95 -13.85
CA TYR A 12 0.63 4.52 -14.51
C TYR A 12 0.27 5.01 -15.92
N LYS A 13 0.81 6.18 -16.29
CA LYS A 13 0.69 6.72 -17.66
C LYS A 13 1.76 6.18 -18.63
N ARG A 14 2.79 5.57 -18.06
CA ARG A 14 3.96 5.01 -18.76
C ARG A 14 4.37 3.73 -18.06
N GLN A 15 5.13 2.88 -18.75
CA GLN A 15 5.62 1.63 -18.17
C GLN A 15 6.35 1.89 -16.84
N SER A 16 6.01 1.08 -15.83
CA SER A 16 6.65 1.13 -14.51
C SER A 16 8.15 0.81 -14.63
N ARG A 17 8.94 1.39 -13.71
CA ARG A 17 10.36 1.03 -13.54
C ARG A 17 10.56 0.02 -12.41
N SER A 18 9.47 -0.53 -11.85
CA SER A 18 9.57 -1.61 -10.88
C SER A 18 10.10 -2.88 -11.56
N PRO A 19 10.68 -3.83 -10.81
CA PRO A 19 11.11 -5.11 -11.36
C PRO A 19 9.95 -6.06 -11.65
N PHE A 20 8.70 -5.67 -11.35
CA PHE A 20 7.54 -6.52 -11.52
C PHE A 20 7.05 -6.48 -12.98
N VAL A 21 7.09 -7.62 -13.65
CA VAL A 21 6.60 -7.75 -15.03
C VAL A 21 5.11 -7.47 -15.08
N GLY A 22 4.70 -6.56 -15.96
CA GLY A 22 3.29 -6.18 -16.14
C GLY A 22 2.75 -5.19 -15.11
N ASP A 23 3.61 -4.55 -14.32
CA ASP A 23 3.20 -3.55 -13.32
C ASP A 23 2.60 -2.30 -13.96
N ASP A 24 1.35 -2.03 -13.56
CA ASP A 24 0.44 -1.16 -14.29
C ASP A 24 -0.26 -0.14 -13.39
N SER A 25 -0.54 -0.53 -12.14
CA SER A 25 -1.11 0.39 -11.15
C SER A 25 -0.62 0.07 -9.75
N THR A 26 -0.72 1.06 -8.86
CA THR A 26 -0.46 0.88 -7.43
C THR A 26 -1.64 1.25 -6.56
N ILE A 27 -1.72 0.62 -5.39
CA ILE A 27 -2.45 1.11 -4.24
C ILE A 27 -1.43 1.56 -3.18
N LEU A 28 -1.54 2.79 -2.70
CA LEU A 28 -0.75 3.27 -1.56
C LEU A 28 -1.34 2.65 -0.28
N LEU A 29 -0.55 1.83 0.42
CA LEU A 29 -0.98 1.14 1.65
C LEU A 29 -0.51 1.86 2.92
N LEU A 30 0.55 2.64 2.81
CA LEU A 30 1.09 3.42 3.91
C LEU A 30 1.76 4.66 3.34
N ALA A 31 1.49 5.81 3.94
CA ALA A 31 2.28 7.02 3.82
C ALA A 31 2.18 7.81 5.12
N ASN A 32 3.10 8.76 5.33
CA ASN A 32 2.92 9.75 6.38
C ASN A 32 1.76 10.68 6.01
N LEU A 33 0.99 11.08 7.02
CA LEU A 33 -0.09 12.06 6.88
C LEU A 33 0.27 13.30 7.70
N GLU A 34 0.25 14.44 7.02
CA GLU A 34 0.32 15.76 7.63
C GLU A 34 -1.05 16.41 7.51
N ILE A 35 -1.54 17.01 8.60
CA ILE A 35 -2.75 17.84 8.57
C ILE A 35 -2.26 19.28 8.46
N GLU A 36 -2.52 19.90 7.32
CA GLU A 36 -2.17 21.30 7.05
C GLU A 36 -3.46 22.03 6.66
N ASP A 37 -3.89 23.00 7.46
CA ASP A 37 -5.09 23.82 7.22
C ASP A 37 -6.36 23.04 6.85
N GLU A 38 -6.68 21.99 7.63
CA GLU A 38 -7.84 21.08 7.45
C GLU A 38 -7.74 20.12 6.25
N ASP A 39 -6.68 20.22 5.43
CA ASP A 39 -6.40 19.32 4.33
C ASP A 39 -5.40 18.20 4.73
N LEU A 40 -5.68 16.98 4.24
CA LEU A 40 -4.78 15.84 4.38
C LEU A 40 -3.70 15.88 3.30
N ARG A 41 -2.45 16.09 3.72
CA ARG A 41 -1.28 16.05 2.85
C ARG A 41 -0.49 14.75 3.04
N LEU A 42 -0.13 14.12 1.92
CA LEU A 42 0.72 12.94 1.92
C LEU A 42 2.20 13.33 1.95
N ASP A 43 2.93 12.81 2.93
CA ASP A 43 4.39 12.77 2.91
C ASP A 43 4.88 11.34 2.58
N PHE A 44 5.88 11.26 1.71
CA PHE A 44 6.42 10.02 1.17
C PHE A 44 7.79 9.65 1.77
N GLN A 45 8.16 10.19 2.93
CA GLN A 45 9.36 9.73 3.65
C GLN A 45 9.23 8.27 4.09
N ARG A 46 8.05 7.88 4.58
CA ARG A 46 7.64 6.48 4.83
C ARG A 46 6.55 6.11 3.85
N TYR A 47 6.72 5.06 3.06
CA TYR A 47 5.61 4.54 2.24
C TYR A 47 5.69 3.05 1.96
N ILE A 48 4.52 2.48 1.68
CA ILE A 48 4.36 1.14 1.11
C ILE A 48 3.40 1.24 -0.08
N TYR A 49 3.86 0.88 -1.28
CA TYR A 49 2.98 0.70 -2.44
C TYR A 49 2.72 -0.78 -2.69
N LEU A 50 1.48 -1.14 -2.94
CA LEU A 50 1.05 -2.40 -3.52
C LEU A 50 1.07 -2.30 -5.04
N HIS A 51 1.86 -3.13 -5.71
CA HIS A 51 1.97 -3.17 -7.17
C HIS A 51 0.99 -4.18 -7.76
N ARG A 52 0.30 -3.78 -8.84
CA ARG A 52 -0.72 -4.59 -9.50
C ARG A 52 -0.54 -4.63 -11.01
N SER A 53 -0.91 -5.76 -11.60
CA SER A 53 -1.04 -5.88 -13.04
C SER A 53 -2.24 -5.09 -13.57
N GLU A 54 -2.37 -5.01 -14.89
CA GLU A 54 -3.52 -4.40 -15.57
C GLU A 54 -4.84 -5.08 -15.20
N THR A 55 -4.82 -6.39 -14.91
CA THR A 55 -5.99 -7.15 -14.45
C THR A 55 -6.20 -7.10 -12.94
N GLY A 56 -5.41 -6.30 -12.21
CA GLY A 56 -5.51 -6.13 -10.77
C GLY A 56 -4.82 -7.23 -9.93
N GLN A 57 -4.06 -8.14 -10.56
CA GLN A 57 -3.32 -9.17 -9.84
C GLN A 57 -2.23 -8.54 -8.97
N TRP A 58 -2.03 -9.07 -7.78
CA TRP A 58 -0.96 -8.64 -6.88
C TRP A 58 0.41 -9.11 -7.39
N LEU A 59 1.33 -8.18 -7.64
CA LEU A 59 2.69 -8.46 -8.09
C LEU A 59 3.72 -8.40 -6.95
N GLY A 60 3.56 -7.46 -6.03
CA GLY A 60 4.46 -7.27 -4.90
C GLY A 60 4.24 -5.94 -4.21
N ILE A 61 5.19 -5.52 -3.37
CA ILE A 61 5.20 -4.22 -2.72
C ILE A 61 6.53 -3.50 -2.96
N SER A 62 6.52 -2.17 -2.86
CA SER A 62 7.73 -1.37 -2.75
C SER A 62 7.71 -0.48 -1.52
N LEU A 63 8.89 -0.27 -0.94
CA LEU A 63 9.10 0.44 0.32
C LEU A 63 9.89 1.73 0.10
N SER A 64 9.68 2.73 0.97
CA SER A 64 10.60 3.87 1.05
C SER A 64 11.94 3.46 1.68
N SER A 65 12.99 4.25 1.46
CA SER A 65 14.30 4.00 2.08
C SER A 65 14.23 3.98 3.61
N SER A 66 13.44 4.87 4.22
CA SER A 66 13.24 4.88 5.68
C SER A 66 12.76 3.53 6.21
N LEU A 67 11.76 2.92 5.57
CA LEU A 67 11.26 1.61 6.00
C LEU A 67 12.27 0.48 5.74
N ILE A 68 13.06 0.58 4.67
CA ILE A 68 14.14 -0.39 4.40
C ILE A 68 15.19 -0.34 5.53
N ASP A 69 15.58 0.86 5.94
CA ASP A 69 16.56 1.08 7.01
C ASP A 69 16.02 0.61 8.37
N GLU A 70 14.74 0.88 8.67
CA GLU A 70 14.06 0.40 9.89
C GLU A 70 13.93 -1.13 9.96
N LEU A 71 13.72 -1.78 8.81
CA LEU A 71 13.67 -3.23 8.72
C LEU A 71 15.07 -3.83 8.90
N SER A 72 16.10 -3.18 8.34
CA SER A 72 17.51 -3.60 8.37
C SER A 72 17.72 -5.09 8.02
N ASP A 73 16.90 -5.62 7.10
CA ASP A 73 16.84 -7.06 6.78
C ASP A 73 17.62 -7.45 5.51
N GLY A 74 18.35 -6.49 4.91
CA GLY A 74 19.24 -6.71 3.75
C GLY A 74 18.53 -7.04 2.43
N LYS A 75 17.22 -6.84 2.37
CA LYS A 75 16.36 -7.51 1.38
C LYS A 75 15.72 -6.52 0.39
N GLY A 76 16.14 -5.25 0.47
CA GLY A 76 15.94 -4.21 -0.54
C GLY A 76 14.55 -3.58 -0.61
N LYS A 77 14.29 -2.82 -1.68
CA LYS A 77 13.07 -2.02 -1.87
C LYS A 77 11.83 -2.82 -2.27
N TYR A 78 11.99 -3.73 -3.21
CA TYR A 78 10.87 -4.43 -3.84
C TYR A 78 10.74 -5.82 -3.22
N ARG A 79 9.57 -6.14 -2.67
CA ARG A 79 9.30 -7.43 -2.01
C ARG A 79 8.14 -8.12 -2.71
N ASN A 80 8.18 -9.44 -2.79
CA ASN A 80 7.06 -10.25 -3.30
C ASN A 80 6.77 -11.43 -2.36
N HIS A 81 5.65 -12.10 -2.59
CA HIS A 81 5.23 -13.31 -1.87
C HIS A 81 5.43 -13.22 -0.34
N ARG A 82 6.25 -14.12 0.22
CA ARG A 82 6.51 -14.25 1.66
C ARG A 82 7.13 -12.98 2.26
N GLU A 83 8.01 -12.31 1.53
CA GLU A 83 8.69 -11.10 1.99
C GLU A 83 7.72 -9.92 2.10
N ALA A 84 6.86 -9.76 1.08
CA ALA A 84 5.81 -8.74 1.11
C ALA A 84 4.85 -8.97 2.28
N LEU A 85 4.37 -10.21 2.46
CA LEU A 85 3.47 -10.56 3.57
C LEU A 85 4.10 -10.32 4.94
N THR A 86 5.40 -10.56 5.09
CA THR A 86 6.12 -10.31 6.34
C THR A 86 6.11 -8.82 6.69
N VAL A 87 6.38 -7.96 5.70
CA VAL A 87 6.34 -6.50 5.88
C VAL A 87 4.92 -6.02 6.17
N LEU A 88 3.93 -6.47 5.39
CA LEU A 88 2.53 -6.06 5.56
C LEU A 88 1.96 -6.47 6.92
N LEU A 89 2.37 -7.61 7.47
CA LEU A 89 1.99 -8.01 8.83
C LEU A 89 2.71 -7.20 9.91
N ARG A 90 3.98 -6.85 9.69
CA ARG A 90 4.75 -6.00 10.63
C ARG A 90 4.15 -4.61 10.74
N TYR A 91 3.78 -4.01 9.62
CA TYR A 91 3.18 -2.66 9.56
C TYR A 91 1.64 -2.67 9.55
N HIS A 92 1.00 -3.79 9.94
CA HIS A 92 -0.44 -3.97 9.80
C HIS A 92 -1.27 -2.86 10.46
N GLU A 93 -0.89 -2.45 11.68
CA GLU A 93 -1.60 -1.42 12.43
C GLU A 93 -1.46 -0.04 11.79
N GLU A 94 -0.25 0.34 11.39
CA GLU A 94 0.01 1.60 10.68
C GLU A 94 -0.72 1.66 9.34
N ILE A 95 -0.69 0.57 8.57
CA ILE A 95 -1.44 0.44 7.31
C ILE A 95 -2.95 0.60 7.57
N THR A 96 -3.48 -0.03 8.61
CA THR A 96 -4.90 0.06 8.95
C THR A 96 -5.28 1.50 9.30
N ASN A 97 -4.48 2.17 10.13
CA ASN A 97 -4.71 3.56 10.51
C ASN A 97 -4.63 4.51 9.30
N PHE A 98 -3.67 4.31 8.41
CA PHE A 98 -3.56 5.08 7.18
C PHE A 98 -4.79 4.90 6.30
N LEU A 99 -5.16 3.64 5.99
CA LEU A 99 -6.25 3.32 5.06
C LEU A 99 -7.63 3.74 5.55
N ARG A 100 -7.86 3.89 6.87
CA ARG A 100 -9.11 4.45 7.42
C ARG A 100 -9.42 5.85 6.87
N ASN A 101 -8.41 6.67 6.58
CA ASN A 101 -8.58 7.99 5.96
C ASN A 101 -9.01 7.93 4.49
N PHE A 102 -8.90 6.75 3.87
CA PHE A 102 -9.20 6.49 2.47
C PHE A 102 -10.20 5.33 2.34
N SER A 103 -11.09 5.15 3.32
CA SER A 103 -12.00 4.01 3.35
C SER A 103 -12.90 3.94 2.11
N ASP A 104 -13.34 5.09 1.57
CA ASP A 104 -14.12 5.15 0.33
C ASP A 104 -13.36 4.53 -0.87
N ASP A 105 -12.05 4.80 -0.97
CA ASP A 105 -11.22 4.21 -2.01
C ASP A 105 -11.11 2.69 -1.82
N VAL A 106 -10.90 2.22 -0.59
CA VAL A 106 -10.83 0.79 -0.29
C VAL A 106 -12.16 0.10 -0.61
N GLU A 107 -13.27 0.70 -0.21
CA GLU A 107 -14.62 0.17 -0.47
C GLU A 107 -14.92 0.13 -1.98
N SER A 108 -14.49 1.13 -2.74
CA SER A 108 -14.65 1.13 -4.20
C SER A 108 -13.91 -0.01 -4.91
N ILE A 109 -12.83 -0.53 -4.31
CA ILE A 109 -12.01 -1.61 -4.89
C ILE A 109 -12.48 -2.98 -4.40
N PHE A 110 -12.78 -3.12 -3.11
CA PHE A 110 -12.98 -4.41 -2.46
C PHE A 110 -14.43 -4.65 -1.99
N GLY A 111 -15.29 -3.64 -2.09
CA GLY A 111 -16.70 -3.71 -1.66
C GLY A 111 -16.91 -3.74 -0.14
N ILE A 112 -15.87 -3.44 0.64
CA ILE A 112 -15.89 -3.37 2.11
C ILE A 112 -14.96 -2.26 2.60
N ASP A 113 -15.24 -1.71 3.78
CA ASP A 113 -14.45 -0.64 4.40
C ASP A 113 -13.01 -1.07 4.74
N ALA A 114 -12.15 -0.09 4.99
CA ALA A 114 -10.73 -0.30 5.27
C ALA A 114 -10.47 -1.19 6.48
N GLU A 115 -11.25 -1.05 7.55
CA GLU A 115 -11.03 -1.80 8.78
C GLU A 115 -11.42 -3.27 8.60
N THR A 116 -12.60 -3.53 8.04
CA THR A 116 -13.07 -4.88 7.71
C THR A 116 -12.11 -5.59 6.75
N TRP A 117 -11.63 -4.87 5.72
CA TRP A 117 -10.67 -5.41 4.76
C TRP A 117 -9.34 -5.78 5.44
N MET A 118 -8.79 -4.90 6.28
CA MET A 118 -7.51 -5.15 6.94
C MET A 118 -7.58 -6.28 7.99
N ILE A 119 -8.72 -6.49 8.64
CA ILE A 119 -8.95 -7.65 9.52
C ILE A 119 -8.87 -8.95 8.71
N ALA A 120 -9.60 -9.02 7.59
CA ALA A 120 -9.60 -10.19 6.71
C ALA A 120 -8.21 -10.47 6.13
N CYS A 121 -7.52 -9.43 5.65
CA CYS A 121 -6.15 -9.50 5.16
C CYS A 121 -5.19 -10.07 6.20
N LYS A 122 -5.19 -9.55 7.44
CA LYS A 122 -4.32 -10.04 8.53
C LYS A 122 -4.49 -11.54 8.79
N ALA A 123 -5.75 -11.98 8.89
CA ALA A 123 -6.06 -13.39 9.11
C ALA A 123 -5.57 -14.27 7.95
N ARG A 124 -5.82 -13.84 6.70
CA ARG A 124 -5.41 -14.58 5.51
C ARG A 124 -3.90 -14.63 5.34
N TRP A 125 -3.20 -13.50 5.49
CA TRP A 125 -1.75 -13.41 5.36
C TRP A 125 -1.02 -14.29 6.38
N ARG A 126 -1.48 -14.30 7.64
CA ARG A 126 -0.96 -15.23 8.66
C ARG A 126 -1.13 -16.69 8.28
N LYS A 127 -2.25 -17.05 7.64
CA LYS A 127 -2.49 -18.42 7.16
C LYS A 127 -1.59 -18.81 5.98
N ILE A 128 -1.23 -17.87 5.11
CA ILE A 128 -0.33 -18.12 3.97
C ILE A 128 1.13 -18.29 4.42
N LEU A 129 1.54 -17.61 5.50
CA LEU A 129 2.91 -17.70 6.03
C LEU A 129 3.18 -18.93 6.92
N LYS A 130 2.13 -19.62 7.35
CA LYS A 130 2.21 -20.89 8.10
C LYS A 130 2.41 -22.03 7.13
#